data_AF-A0A3C0KVA9-F1
#
_entry.id   AF-A0A3C0KVA9-F1
#
_cell.length_a   1.000
_cell.length_b   1.000
_cell.length_c   1.000
_cell.angle_alpha   90.00
_cell.angle_beta   90.00
_cell.angle_gamma   90.00
#
_symmetry.space_group_name_H-M   'P 1'
#
loop_
_entity.id
_entity.type
_entity.pdbx_description
1 polymer ?
#
loop_
_entity_poly.entity_id
_entity_poly.type
_entity_poly.pdbx_seq_one_letter_code
_entity_poly.pdbx_strand_id
1 'polypeptide(L)'
;KEIHFREDCLGEKWEFYYLKNKDGREIDFFITKQEKPALMIEVKWSDAERSPNFSFFEKYLAGVNKLQIVKELNREKTYPDGTEIRTAQSWLSEISLE
;
A
#
# COMPACT_ATOMS: atom_id res chain seq x y z
N LYS A 1 -11.63 2.95 -8.48
CA LYS A 1 -12.19 2.34 -9.72
C LYS A 1 -11.55 0.99 -10.00
N GLU A 2 -10.23 0.83 -9.82
CA GLU A 2 -9.54 -0.45 -10.08
C GLU A 2 -10.15 -1.66 -9.36
N ILE A 3 -10.45 -1.55 -8.05
CA ILE A 3 -11.13 -2.62 -7.29
C ILE A 3 -12.46 -3.03 -7.95
N HIS A 4 -13.33 -2.07 -8.27
CA HIS A 4 -14.60 -2.35 -8.93
C HIS A 4 -14.40 -2.94 -10.34
N PHE A 5 -13.39 -2.49 -11.09
CA PHE A 5 -13.07 -3.06 -12.40
C PHE A 5 -12.69 -4.55 -12.28
N ARG A 6 -11.87 -4.89 -11.28
CA ARG A 6 -11.46 -6.28 -10.99
C ARG A 6 -12.65 -7.15 -10.58
N GLU A 7 -13.55 -6.61 -9.77
CA GLU A 7 -14.78 -7.30 -9.37
C GLU A 7 -15.75 -7.50 -10.56
N ASP A 8 -16.12 -6.42 -11.24
CA ASP A 8 -17.17 -6.41 -12.26
C ASP A 8 -16.72 -7.06 -13.58
N CYS A 9 -15.45 -6.92 -13.97
CA CYS A 9 -14.96 -7.40 -15.27
C CYS A 9 -14.17 -8.71 -15.17
N LEU A 10 -13.51 -8.99 -14.04
CA LEU A 10 -12.67 -10.17 -13.88
C LEU A 10 -13.21 -11.17 -12.85
N GLY A 11 -14.27 -10.81 -12.12
CA GLY A 11 -14.85 -11.67 -11.08
C GLY A 11 -13.93 -11.88 -9.87
N GLU A 12 -12.93 -11.03 -9.68
CA GLU A 12 -11.99 -11.12 -8.58
C GLU A 12 -12.52 -10.39 -7.35
N LYS A 13 -12.57 -11.05 -6.19
CA LYS A 13 -12.96 -10.40 -4.93
C LYS A 13 -11.79 -9.60 -4.36
N TRP A 14 -11.94 -8.28 -4.30
CA TRP A 14 -10.95 -7.35 -3.76
C TRP A 14 -11.61 -6.49 -2.68
N GLU A 15 -10.97 -6.34 -1.53
CA GLU A 15 -11.53 -5.57 -0.42
C GLU A 15 -10.58 -4.46 0.03
N PHE A 16 -11.16 -3.39 0.58
CA PHE A 16 -10.45 -2.16 0.92
C PHE A 16 -10.70 -1.76 2.37
N TYR A 17 -9.63 -1.55 3.12
CA TYR A 17 -9.63 -1.26 4.54
C TYR A 17 -8.61 -0.18 4.88
N TYR A 18 -8.59 0.23 6.13
CA TYR A 18 -7.46 0.88 6.79
C TYR A 18 -7.01 -0.02 7.95
N LEU A 19 -5.75 0.09 8.39
CA LEU A 19 -5.27 -0.65 9.56
C LEU A 19 -5.00 0.33 10.68
N LYS A 20 -5.49 0.04 11.89
CA LYS A 20 -5.20 0.83 13.08
C LYS A 20 -5.06 -0.06 14.30
N ASN A 21 -4.02 0.15 15.10
CA ASN A 21 -3.86 -0.56 16.37
C ASN A 21 -4.25 0.32 17.57
N LYS A 22 -4.30 -0.28 18.76
CA LYS A 22 -4.66 0.42 20.01
C LYS A 22 -3.63 1.48 20.45
N ASP A 23 -2.39 1.35 20.00
CA ASP A 23 -1.29 2.29 20.28
C ASP A 23 -1.27 3.48 19.29
N GLY A 24 -2.25 3.56 18.39
CA GLY A 24 -2.40 4.66 17.43
C GLY A 24 -1.56 4.53 16.15
N ARG A 25 -0.91 3.38 15.89
CA ARG A 25 -0.25 3.11 14.61
C ARG A 25 -1.28 2.86 13.52
N GLU A 26 -1.07 3.44 12.35
CA GLU A 26 -2.03 3.43 11.26
C GLU A 26 -1.36 3.20 9.90
N ILE A 27 -2.06 2.50 9.02
CA ILE A 27 -1.79 2.42 7.58
C ILE A 27 -3.07 2.90 6.88
N ASP A 28 -2.94 3.93 6.04
CA ASP A 28 -4.08 4.63 5.44
C ASP A 28 -4.95 3.69 4.60
N PHE A 29 -4.31 2.83 3.79
CA PHE A 29 -5.02 1.88 2.93
C PHE A 29 -4.42 0.47 3.00
N PHE A 30 -5.31 -0.50 3.07
CA PHE A 30 -4.99 -1.91 3.06
C PHE A 30 -5.93 -2.65 2.12
N ILE A 31 -5.35 -3.41 1.21
CA ILE A 31 -6.09 -4.11 0.15
C ILE A 31 -5.88 -5.61 0.34
N THR A 32 -6.97 -6.38 0.20
CA THR A 32 -6.93 -7.84 0.15
C THR A 32 -7.44 -8.36 -1.19
N LYS A 33 -6.92 -9.51 -1.63
CA LYS A 33 -7.43 -10.30 -2.75
C LYS A 33 -7.89 -11.64 -2.21
N GLN A 34 -9.17 -11.98 -2.35
CA GLN A 34 -9.75 -13.22 -1.79
C GLN A 34 -9.40 -13.42 -0.30
N GLU A 35 -9.61 -12.37 0.51
CA GLU A 35 -9.34 -12.36 1.96
C GLU A 35 -7.85 -12.50 2.34
N LYS A 36 -6.93 -12.52 1.36
CA LYS A 36 -5.48 -12.54 1.59
C LYS A 36 -4.90 -11.13 1.49
N PRO A 37 -3.99 -10.73 2.40
CA PRO A 37 -3.28 -9.45 2.32
C PRO A 37 -2.58 -9.28 0.98
N ALA A 38 -2.86 -8.18 0.28
CA ALA A 38 -2.26 -7.90 -1.04
C ALA A 38 -1.34 -6.67 -1.00
N LEU A 39 -1.82 -5.54 -0.46
CA LEU A 39 -1.08 -4.28 -0.49
C LEU A 39 -1.39 -3.40 0.73
N MET A 40 -0.34 -2.87 1.37
CA MET A 40 -0.40 -1.79 2.34
C MET A 40 0.09 -0.49 1.69
N ILE A 41 -0.67 0.60 1.85
CA ILE A 41 -0.31 1.92 1.33
C ILE A 41 -0.34 2.95 2.46
N GLU A 42 0.73 3.73 2.58
CA GLU A 42 0.81 4.89 3.47
C GLU A 42 1.09 6.15 2.66
N VAL A 43 0.37 7.24 2.94
CA VAL A 43 0.45 8.48 2.17
C VAL A 43 1.06 9.58 3.05
N LYS A 44 2.15 10.18 2.58
CA LYS A 44 2.86 11.24 3.28
C LYS A 44 3.04 12.48 2.42
N TRP A 45 3.11 13.64 3.07
CA TRP A 45 3.36 14.90 2.35
C TRP A 45 4.78 14.97 1.82
N SER A 46 5.79 14.85 2.69
CA SER A 46 7.20 15.07 2.33
C SER A 46 8.18 14.07 2.93
N ASP A 47 7.73 13.22 3.86
CA ASP A 47 8.60 12.23 4.49
C ASP A 47 8.87 11.06 3.53
N ALA A 48 10.09 11.06 2.99
CA ALA A 48 10.62 10.06 2.08
C ALA A 48 11.35 8.90 2.77
N GLU A 49 11.34 8.86 4.10
CA GLU A 49 11.81 7.71 4.86
C GLU A 49 10.70 6.69 5.01
N ARG A 50 11.09 5.42 4.94
CA ARG A 50 10.17 4.31 5.06
C ARG A 50 9.46 4.35 6.42
N SER A 51 8.13 4.34 6.41
CA SER A 51 7.35 4.29 7.64
C SER A 51 7.65 3.03 8.48
N PRO A 52 7.86 3.17 9.80
CA PRO A 52 7.99 2.03 10.71
C PRO A 52 6.69 1.26 10.91
N ASN A 53 5.53 1.82 10.50
CA ASN A 53 4.24 1.15 10.61
C ASN A 53 4.19 -0.10 9.73
N PHE A 54 4.83 -0.08 8.55
CA PHE A 54 4.96 -1.26 7.70
C PHE A 54 5.59 -2.43 8.44
N SER A 55 6.76 -2.21 9.08
CA SER A 55 7.47 -3.26 9.81
C SER A 55 6.71 -3.75 11.04
N PHE A 56 5.79 -2.94 11.59
CA PHE A 56 4.91 -3.38 12.67
C PHE A 56 3.82 -4.33 12.14
N PHE A 57 3.08 -3.92 11.11
CA PHE A 57 1.96 -4.70 10.58
C PHE A 57 2.41 -5.94 9.80
N GLU A 58 3.59 -5.92 9.17
CA GLU A 58 4.19 -7.06 8.47
C GLU A 58 4.41 -8.28 9.36
N LYS A 59 4.58 -8.08 10.68
CA LYS A 59 4.66 -9.18 11.66
C LYS A 59 3.39 -10.03 11.72
N TYR A 60 2.26 -9.44 11.34
CA TYR A 60 0.93 -10.08 11.34
C TYR A 60 0.45 -10.39 9.92
N LEU A 61 0.94 -9.64 8.92
CA LEU A 61 0.55 -9.71 7.51
C LEU A 61 1.77 -10.04 6.64
N ALA A 62 2.34 -11.21 6.84
CA ALA A 62 3.58 -11.61 6.16
C ALA A 62 3.40 -11.67 4.63
N GLY A 63 4.40 -11.17 3.90
CA GLY A 63 4.44 -11.23 2.43
C GLY A 63 3.55 -10.21 1.71
N VAL A 64 2.95 -9.26 2.43
CA VAL A 64 2.16 -8.17 1.82
C VAL A 64 3.06 -7.11 1.18
N ASN A 65 2.68 -6.61 0.01
CA ASN A 65 3.37 -5.52 -0.65
C ASN A 65 3.21 -4.22 0.17
N LYS A 66 4.24 -3.36 0.14
CA LYS A 66 4.30 -2.13 0.94
C LYS A 66 4.64 -0.96 0.04
N LEU A 67 3.75 0.03 -0.02
CA LEU A 67 3.93 1.23 -0.84
C LEU A 67 3.77 2.48 0.01
N GLN A 68 4.75 3.36 -0.01
CA GLN A 68 4.63 4.72 0.51
C GLN A 68 4.50 5.70 -0.63
N ILE A 69 3.40 6.45 -0.65
CA ILE A 69 3.18 7.52 -1.61
C ILE A 69 3.60 8.82 -0.96
N VAL A 70 4.56 9.53 -1.57
CA VAL A 70 5.08 10.80 -1.04
C VAL A 70 4.91 11.89 -2.09
N LYS A 71 4.27 13.00 -1.71
CA LYS A 71 4.03 14.12 -2.64
C LYS A 71 5.34 14.84 -3.00
N GLU A 72 6.10 15.26 -1.99
CA GLU A 72 7.37 15.98 -2.16
C GLU A 72 8.54 14.99 -2.14
N LEU A 73 8.64 14.19 -3.20
CA LEU A 73 9.69 13.18 -3.33
C LEU A 73 10.69 13.56 -4.41
N ASN A 74 11.96 13.73 -4.03
CA ASN A 74 13.03 14.03 -4.98
C ASN A 74 13.42 12.82 -5.85
N ARG A 75 13.32 11.61 -5.29
CA ARG A 75 13.70 10.37 -5.97
C ARG A 75 12.92 9.18 -5.40
N GLU A 76 12.37 8.38 -6.30
CA GLU A 76 11.71 7.11 -5.97
C GLU A 76 12.73 6.05 -5.52
N LYS A 77 12.30 5.18 -4.60
CA LYS A 77 13.18 4.18 -3.97
C LYS A 77 12.47 2.83 -3.87
N THR A 78 13.23 1.76 -4.01
CA THR A 78 12.79 0.40 -3.67
C THR A 78 13.81 -0.19 -2.71
N TYR A 79 13.33 -0.65 -1.56
CA TYR A 79 14.15 -1.26 -0.52
C TYR A 79 14.35 -2.77 -0.79
N PRO A 80 15.41 -3.39 -0.24
CA PRO A 80 15.66 -4.82 -0.44
C PRO A 80 14.54 -5.75 0.00
N ASP A 81 13.65 -5.29 0.89
CA ASP A 81 12.50 -6.05 1.37
C ASP A 81 11.23 -5.83 0.56
N GLY A 82 11.35 -5.22 -0.63
CA GLY A 82 10.25 -4.95 -1.55
C GLY A 82 9.43 -3.72 -1.21
N THR A 83 9.75 -2.98 -0.15
CA THR A 83 9.03 -1.72 0.15
C THR A 83 9.34 -0.66 -0.90
N GLU A 84 8.30 -0.04 -1.45
CA GLU A 84 8.41 0.97 -2.49
C GLU A 84 8.06 2.36 -1.96
N ILE A 85 8.82 3.37 -2.36
CA ILE A 85 8.49 4.78 -2.14
C ILE A 85 8.36 5.42 -3.52
N ARG A 86 7.17 5.96 -3.80
CA ARG A 86 6.78 6.51 -5.11
C ARG A 86 6.10 7.86 -4.95
N THR A 87 6.11 8.65 -6.02
CA THR A 87 5.22 9.81 -6.13
C THR A 87 3.80 9.37 -6.44
N ALA A 88 2.81 10.16 -6.02
CA ALA A 88 1.41 9.89 -6.36
C ALA A 88 1.18 9.88 -7.88
N GLN A 89 1.86 10.78 -8.60
CA GLN A 89 1.77 10.86 -10.06
C GLN A 89 2.26 9.57 -10.73
N SER A 90 3.47 9.13 -10.39
CA SER A 90 4.09 7.91 -10.96
C SER A 90 3.23 6.67 -10.69
N TRP A 91 2.80 6.50 -9.42
CA TRP A 91 2.02 5.33 -9.05
C TRP A 91 0.62 5.33 -9.67
N LEU A 92 -0.09 6.47 -9.69
CA LEU A 92 -1.45 6.53 -10.25
C LEU A 92 -1.47 6.37 -11.78
N SER A 93 -0.39 6.73 -12.50
CA SER A 93 -0.31 6.50 -13.94
C SER A 93 -0.15 5.03 -14.32
N GLU A 94 0.36 4.22 -13.39
CA GLU A 94 0.68 2.80 -13.61
C GLU A 94 -0.13 1.86 -12.71
N ILE A 95 -1.16 2.39 -12.02
CA ILE A 95 -1.89 1.63 -11.01
C ILE A 95 -2.50 0.37 -11.62
N SER A 96 -1.95 -0.77 -11.22
CA SER A 96 -2.48 -2.11 -11.43
C SER A 96 -2.36 -2.85 -10.10
N LEU A 97 -3.43 -3.52 -9.69
CA LEU A 97 -3.40 -4.39 -8.50
C LEU A 97 -2.76 -5.76 -8.79
N GLU A 98 -2.29 -5.98 -10.02
CA GLU A 98 -1.64 -7.22 -10.50
C GLU A 98 -0.39 -6.90 -11.31
#